data_AF-A0A7Y3EMW3-F1
#
_entry.id   AF-A0A7Y3EMW3-F1
#
_cell.length_a   1.000
_cell.length_b   1.000
_cell.length_c   1.000
_cell.angle_alpha   90.00
_cell.angle_beta   90.00
_cell.angle_gamma   90.00
#
_symmetry.space_group_name_H-M   'P 1'
#
loop_
_entity.id
_entity.type
_entity.pdbx_description
1 polymer ?
#
loop_
_entity_poly.entity_id
_entity_poly.type
_entity_poly.pdbx_seq_one_letter_code
_entity_poly.pdbx_strand_id
1 'polypeptide(L)'
;MIRSDKRIQVAWISLLVGLMSVLFCTSSAARERLNLTLGEQKTINTPSISRIAVGNPNVADVKVLDKSNQVLITAMGVGETNLIVWDEGDRERTILIRVSARDPWEVSGELKRLLKGVEGIDIKPVGMRVIIDGMVLREEDMQKILKISKFYPQVINMATLSPTVLDTNIELANNELKNAGLPSARAVRVGNRVILTGDVPDENAKKQAKVIADAFTKDALNFL
;
A
#
# COMPACT_ATOMS: atom_id res chain seq x y z
N MET A 1 7.41 -50.73 67.44
CA MET A 1 8.44 -49.69 67.57
C MET A 1 9.11 -49.46 66.21
N ILE A 2 8.61 -48.46 65.48
CA ILE A 2 9.28 -47.57 64.50
C ILE A 2 10.12 -48.18 63.36
N ARG A 3 9.61 -48.08 62.11
CA ARG A 3 10.38 -47.87 60.85
C ARG A 3 9.41 -47.48 59.73
N SER A 4 9.09 -46.20 59.56
CA SER A 4 9.74 -45.19 58.68
C SER A 4 9.36 -45.29 57.19
N ASP A 5 8.24 -44.67 56.79
CA ASP A 5 7.94 -44.37 55.39
C ASP A 5 8.51 -43.00 55.00
N LYS A 6 9.77 -43.00 54.54
CA LYS A 6 10.43 -41.85 53.91
C LYS A 6 10.11 -41.78 52.40
N ARG A 7 8.83 -41.77 52.03
CA ARG A 7 8.40 -41.67 50.62
C ARG A 7 7.48 -40.51 50.28
N ILE A 8 7.17 -39.63 51.25
CA ILE A 8 6.14 -38.58 51.05
C ILE A 8 6.74 -37.17 50.87
N GLN A 9 8.02 -36.94 51.16
CA GLN A 9 8.55 -35.57 51.25
C GLN A 9 9.16 -34.96 49.96
N VAL A 10 9.20 -35.67 48.82
CA VAL A 10 9.81 -35.10 47.59
C VAL A 10 8.77 -34.78 46.50
N ALA A 11 7.50 -35.15 46.69
CA ALA A 11 6.46 -34.94 45.67
C ALA A 11 5.74 -33.57 45.75
N TRP A 12 5.98 -32.75 46.79
CA TRP A 12 5.18 -31.54 47.04
C TRP A 12 5.83 -30.22 46.59
N ILE A 13 7.09 -30.23 46.18
CA ILE A 13 7.81 -28.98 45.79
C ILE A 13 7.82 -28.76 44.27
N SER A 14 7.50 -29.79 43.47
CA SER A 14 7.40 -29.64 42.01
C SER A 14 6.08 -29.03 41.52
N LEU A 15 5.10 -28.80 42.40
CA LEU A 15 3.79 -28.25 42.04
C LEU A 15 3.71 -26.72 42.13
N LEU A 16 4.72 -26.06 42.71
CA LEU A 16 4.67 -24.62 43.04
C LEU A 16 5.52 -23.72 42.15
N VAL A 17 6.21 -24.26 41.15
CA VAL A 17 7.03 -23.47 40.19
C VAL A 17 6.51 -23.60 38.74
N GLY A 18 5.62 -24.57 38.45
CA GLY A 18 5.06 -24.78 37.11
C GLY A 18 3.81 -23.97 36.76
N LEU A 19 3.24 -23.22 37.71
CA LEU A 19 1.97 -22.49 37.54
C LEU A 19 2.12 -20.96 37.66
N MET A 20 3.32 -20.43 37.41
CA MET A 20 3.59 -18.99 37.46
C MET A 20 4.23 -18.45 36.18
N SER A 21 4.02 -19.12 35.05
CA SER A 21 4.08 -18.50 33.72
C SER A 21 2.79 -17.69 33.54
N VAL A 22 2.67 -16.63 34.34
CA VAL A 22 1.67 -15.59 34.18
C VAL A 22 1.81 -15.09 32.75
N LEU A 23 0.77 -15.37 31.98
CA LEU A 23 0.46 -14.75 30.71
C LEU A 23 0.54 -13.24 30.90
N PHE A 24 1.71 -12.65 30.66
CA PHE A 24 1.77 -11.27 30.20
C PHE A 24 1.23 -11.27 28.77
N CYS A 25 -0.10 -11.45 28.68
CA CYS A 25 -0.86 -11.03 27.54
C CYS A 25 -0.78 -9.51 27.56
N THR A 26 0.29 -8.98 26.97
CA THR A 26 0.39 -7.57 26.67
C THR A 26 -0.76 -7.28 25.73
N SER A 27 -1.86 -6.79 26.30
CA SER A 27 -2.96 -6.25 25.51
C SER A 27 -2.39 -5.05 24.79
N SER A 28 -1.94 -5.27 23.55
CA SER A 28 -1.70 -4.19 22.60
C SER A 28 -3.01 -3.43 22.52
N ALA A 29 -3.08 -2.28 23.19
CA ALA A 29 -4.21 -1.39 23.08
C ALA A 29 -4.29 -1.00 21.60
N ALA A 30 -5.20 -1.64 20.88
CA ALA A 30 -5.46 -1.33 19.48
C ALA A 30 -5.88 0.14 19.45
N ARG A 31 -4.98 1.01 18.97
CA ARG A 31 -5.23 2.45 18.87
C ARG A 31 -6.49 2.63 18.03
N GLU A 32 -7.50 3.30 18.58
CA GLU A 32 -8.76 3.55 17.89
C GLU A 32 -8.48 4.32 16.59
N ARG A 33 -9.09 3.91 15.48
CA ARG A 33 -8.86 4.50 14.16
C ARG A 33 -10.17 4.94 13.55
N LEU A 34 -10.18 6.15 13.02
CA LEU A 34 -11.30 6.72 12.27
C LEU A 34 -10.82 7.06 10.86
N ASN A 35 -11.33 6.35 9.87
CA ASN A 35 -11.12 6.68 8.47
C ASN A 35 -12.30 7.52 7.98
N LEU A 36 -12.01 8.64 7.35
CA LEU A 36 -12.97 9.58 6.77
C LEU A 36 -12.57 9.91 5.34
N THR A 37 -13.54 10.36 4.55
CA THR A 37 -13.30 11.00 3.25
C THR A 37 -13.32 12.51 3.39
N LEU A 38 -12.58 13.24 2.56
CA LEU A 38 -12.55 14.70 2.57
C LEU A 38 -13.99 15.29 2.54
N GLY A 39 -14.29 16.18 3.49
CA GLY A 39 -15.62 16.77 3.67
C GLY A 39 -16.61 15.93 4.48
N GLU A 40 -16.29 14.67 4.80
CA GLU A 40 -17.11 13.82 5.66
C GLU A 40 -17.18 14.36 7.09
N GLN A 41 -18.36 14.25 7.69
CA GLN A 41 -18.58 14.56 9.09
C GLN A 41 -18.99 13.30 9.85
N LYS A 42 -18.39 13.10 11.02
CA LYS A 42 -18.69 11.95 11.86
C LYS A 42 -18.76 12.34 13.31
N THR A 43 -19.86 11.96 13.94
CA THR A 43 -20.03 12.13 15.38
C THR A 43 -19.57 10.87 16.10
N ILE A 44 -18.73 11.04 17.12
CA ILE A 44 -18.35 9.97 18.04
C ILE A 44 -18.89 10.26 19.44
N ASN A 45 -19.36 9.21 20.11
CA ASN A 45 -19.74 9.30 21.51
C ASN A 45 -18.49 9.27 22.39
N THR A 46 -18.36 10.27 23.24
CA THR A 46 -17.29 10.33 24.23
C THR A 46 -17.89 10.91 25.52
N PRO A 47 -18.34 10.07 26.44
CA PRO A 47 -18.92 10.53 27.71
C PRO A 47 -17.88 11.19 28.61
N SER A 48 -18.33 12.15 29.41
CA SER A 48 -17.53 12.84 30.44
C SER A 48 -16.28 13.53 29.89
N ILE A 49 -16.37 14.21 28.74
CA ILE A 49 -15.24 14.97 28.18
C ILE A 49 -14.91 16.15 29.08
N SER A 50 -13.64 16.23 29.48
CA SER A 50 -13.08 17.42 30.14
C SER A 50 -12.32 18.30 29.16
N ARG A 51 -11.55 17.68 28.24
CA ARG A 51 -10.68 18.38 27.27
C ARG A 51 -10.53 17.58 25.99
N ILE A 52 -10.30 18.28 24.88
CA ILE A 52 -9.88 17.70 23.61
C ILE A 52 -8.65 18.43 23.05
N ALA A 53 -7.85 17.72 22.27
CA ALA A 53 -6.77 18.29 21.48
C ALA A 53 -6.68 17.58 20.12
N VAL A 54 -6.39 18.35 19.08
CA VAL A 54 -6.20 17.83 17.72
C VAL A 54 -4.77 18.13 17.29
N GLY A 55 -4.08 17.12 16.76
CA GLY A 55 -2.69 17.27 16.32
C GLY A 55 -2.53 18.26 15.15
N ASN A 56 -3.29 18.05 14.08
CA ASN A 56 -3.32 18.93 12.91
C ASN A 56 -4.78 19.29 12.53
N PRO A 57 -5.24 20.53 12.80
CA PRO A 57 -6.59 20.98 12.49
C PRO A 57 -6.85 21.15 10.98
N ASN A 58 -5.81 21.24 10.16
CA ASN A 58 -5.96 21.28 8.70
C ASN A 58 -6.36 19.92 8.11
N VAL A 59 -6.17 18.83 8.86
CA VAL A 59 -6.58 17.47 8.45
C VAL A 59 -7.98 17.16 8.98
N ALA A 60 -8.25 17.44 10.25
CA ALA A 60 -9.56 17.27 10.84
C ALA A 60 -9.87 18.40 11.83
N ASP A 61 -11.06 18.96 11.73
CA ASP A 61 -11.61 19.88 12.73
C ASP A 61 -12.54 19.13 13.69
N VAL A 62 -12.59 19.58 14.93
CA VAL A 62 -13.29 18.87 16.00
C VAL A 62 -14.09 19.85 16.86
N LYS A 63 -15.38 19.57 17.00
CA LYS A 63 -16.30 20.37 17.80
C LYS A 63 -17.01 19.49 18.84
N VAL A 64 -16.94 19.90 20.10
CA VAL A 64 -17.75 19.29 21.16
C VAL A 64 -19.20 19.76 20.98
N LEU A 65 -20.14 18.82 21.00
CA LEU A 65 -21.56 19.12 20.91
C LEU A 65 -22.12 19.26 22.33
N ASP A 66 -22.44 20.49 22.72
CA ASP A 66 -22.96 20.80 24.05
C ASP A 66 -24.20 19.96 24.35
N LYS A 67 -24.21 19.33 25.54
CA LYS A 67 -25.29 18.48 26.09
C LYS A 67 -25.40 17.04 25.57
N SER A 68 -24.54 16.59 24.66
CA SER A 68 -24.68 15.27 24.04
C SER A 68 -23.52 14.31 24.26
N ASN A 69 -22.48 14.68 25.04
CA ASN A 69 -21.31 13.82 25.27
C ASN A 69 -20.73 13.29 23.94
N GLN A 70 -20.75 14.18 22.95
CA GLN A 70 -20.50 13.85 21.55
C GLN A 70 -19.49 14.84 20.98
N VAL A 71 -18.71 14.31 20.06
CA VAL A 71 -17.69 15.07 19.34
C VAL A 71 -17.97 14.93 17.87
N LEU A 72 -18.25 16.05 17.21
CA LEU A 72 -18.33 16.13 15.77
C LEU A 72 -16.91 16.29 15.21
N ILE A 73 -16.53 15.39 14.33
CA ILE A 73 -15.27 15.42 13.60
C ILE A 73 -15.58 15.74 12.15
N THR A 74 -14.93 16.75 11.59
CA THR A 74 -15.05 17.15 10.18
C THR A 74 -13.72 16.92 9.48
N ALA A 75 -13.74 16.15 8.39
CA ALA A 75 -12.55 15.91 7.57
C ALA A 75 -12.22 17.12 6.69
N MET A 76 -11.15 17.84 7.03
CA MET A 76 -10.79 19.13 6.41
C MET A 76 -9.74 18.99 5.30
N GLY A 77 -8.84 18.00 5.39
CA GLY A 77 -7.74 17.85 4.46
C GLY A 77 -7.16 16.45 4.46
N VAL A 78 -6.63 16.01 3.31
CA VAL A 78 -6.07 14.66 3.14
C VAL A 78 -4.82 14.49 4.00
N GLY A 79 -4.78 13.43 4.81
CA GLY A 79 -3.63 13.12 5.66
C GLY A 79 -3.99 12.30 6.90
N GLU A 80 -3.09 12.32 7.88
CA GLU A 80 -3.30 11.71 9.19
C GLU A 80 -3.20 12.77 10.29
N THR A 81 -4.03 12.65 11.32
CA THR A 81 -3.98 13.47 12.53
C THR A 81 -4.46 12.64 13.72
N ASN A 82 -4.26 13.13 14.93
CA ASN A 82 -4.74 12.46 16.13
C ASN A 82 -5.70 13.39 16.87
N LEU A 83 -6.79 12.81 17.38
CA LEU A 83 -7.65 13.42 18.39
C LEU A 83 -7.31 12.80 19.74
N ILE A 84 -6.94 13.62 20.70
CA ILE A 84 -6.73 13.24 22.08
C ILE A 84 -7.91 13.75 22.88
N VAL A 85 -8.53 12.87 23.65
CA VAL A 85 -9.67 13.18 24.52
C VAL A 85 -9.31 12.83 25.96
N TRP A 86 -9.54 13.77 26.86
CA TRP A 86 -9.45 13.55 28.30
C TRP A 86 -10.85 13.49 28.88
N ASP A 87 -11.06 12.56 29.80
CA ASP A 87 -12.28 12.51 30.60
C ASP A 87 -12.16 13.34 31.90
N GLU A 88 -13.25 13.45 32.66
CA GLU A 88 -13.28 14.12 33.97
C GLU A 88 -12.34 13.47 35.01
N GLY A 89 -11.93 12.22 34.81
CA GLY A 89 -10.97 11.49 35.64
C GLY A 89 -9.52 11.63 35.16
N ASP A 90 -9.24 12.55 34.23
CA ASP A 90 -7.95 12.80 33.59
C ASP A 90 -7.38 11.59 32.82
N ARG A 91 -8.24 10.63 32.44
CA ARG A 91 -7.83 9.50 31.59
C ARG A 91 -7.77 9.95 30.14
N GLU A 92 -6.66 9.63 29.49
CA GLU A 92 -6.41 9.97 28.10
C GLU A 92 -6.82 8.84 27.14
N ARG A 93 -7.52 9.20 26.05
CA ARG A 93 -7.75 8.35 24.88
C ARG A 93 -7.27 9.04 23.62
N THR A 94 -6.39 8.39 22.85
CA THR A 94 -5.99 8.85 21.51
C THR A 94 -6.73 8.10 20.40
N ILE A 95 -7.28 8.84 19.43
CA ILE A 95 -7.91 8.34 18.20
C ILE A 95 -7.09 8.81 17.01
N LEU A 96 -6.62 7.88 16.17
CA LEU A 96 -5.96 8.21 14.90
C LEU A 96 -7.04 8.49 13.84
N ILE A 97 -7.03 9.69 13.28
CA ILE A 97 -7.93 10.10 12.20
C ILE A 97 -7.14 10.08 10.88
N ARG A 98 -7.68 9.39 9.89
CA ARG A 98 -7.16 9.34 8.52
C ARG A 98 -8.18 9.89 7.56
N VAL A 99 -7.79 10.87 6.77
CA VAL A 99 -8.67 11.51 5.79
C VAL A 99 -8.14 11.22 4.39
N SER A 100 -8.90 10.48 3.61
CA SER A 100 -8.59 10.19 2.20
C SER A 100 -9.38 11.09 1.25
N ALA A 101 -8.85 11.34 0.05
CA ALA A 101 -9.57 12.15 -0.95
C ALA A 101 -10.85 11.46 -1.44
N ARG A 102 -10.79 10.13 -1.55
CA ARG A 102 -11.89 9.22 -1.86
C ARG A 102 -11.65 7.93 -1.08
N ASP A 103 -12.72 7.25 -0.68
CA ASP A 103 -12.62 5.97 0.01
C ASP A 103 -11.82 4.95 -0.83
N PRO A 104 -10.68 4.43 -0.32
CA PRO A 104 -9.90 3.41 -1.00
C PRO A 104 -10.72 2.16 -1.36
N TRP A 105 -11.73 1.78 -0.58
CA TRP A 105 -12.59 0.63 -0.88
C TRP A 105 -13.44 0.88 -2.12
N GLU A 106 -14.07 2.05 -2.22
CA GLU A 106 -14.83 2.45 -3.40
C GLU A 106 -13.96 2.50 -4.66
N VAL A 107 -12.79 3.13 -4.55
CA VAL A 107 -11.80 3.23 -5.63
C VAL A 107 -11.35 1.84 -6.05
N SER A 108 -11.09 0.93 -5.10
CA SER A 108 -10.71 -0.45 -5.42
C SER A 108 -11.82 -1.19 -6.17
N GLY A 109 -13.08 -1.00 -5.78
CA GLY A 109 -14.24 -1.61 -6.45
C GLY A 109 -14.43 -1.06 -7.86
N GLU A 110 -14.22 0.24 -8.06
CA GLU A 110 -14.25 0.90 -9.37
C GLU A 110 -13.16 0.35 -10.29
N LEU A 111 -11.92 0.29 -9.82
CA LEU A 111 -10.80 -0.28 -10.57
C LEU A 111 -11.04 -1.75 -10.94
N LYS A 112 -11.55 -2.57 -10.01
CA LYS A 112 -11.91 -3.98 -10.29
C LYS A 112 -12.93 -4.11 -11.42
N ARG A 113 -13.88 -3.17 -11.53
CA ARG A 113 -14.85 -3.15 -12.63
C ARG A 113 -14.21 -2.70 -13.94
N LEU A 114 -13.40 -1.64 -13.92
CA LEU A 114 -12.74 -1.11 -15.14
C LEU A 114 -11.70 -2.07 -15.72
N LEU A 115 -10.97 -2.76 -14.84
CA LEU A 115 -9.94 -3.74 -15.18
C LEU A 115 -10.46 -5.16 -15.22
N LYS A 116 -11.79 -5.35 -15.27
CA LYS A 116 -12.39 -6.67 -15.47
C LYS A 116 -11.83 -7.30 -16.76
N GLY A 117 -11.37 -8.54 -16.65
CA GLY A 117 -10.76 -9.31 -17.74
C GLY A 117 -9.25 -9.12 -17.91
N VAL A 118 -8.62 -8.27 -17.09
CA VAL A 118 -7.16 -8.27 -16.95
C VAL A 118 -6.79 -9.37 -15.95
N GLU A 119 -6.07 -10.37 -16.43
CA GLU A 119 -5.64 -11.50 -15.61
C GLU A 119 -4.30 -11.22 -14.93
N GLY A 120 -4.04 -11.94 -13.83
CA GLY A 120 -2.75 -11.88 -13.14
C GLY A 120 -2.52 -10.65 -12.26
N ILE A 121 -3.54 -9.81 -12.03
CA ILE A 121 -3.47 -8.67 -11.12
C ILE A 121 -4.34 -8.85 -9.87
N ASP A 122 -3.88 -8.28 -8.76
CA ASP A 122 -4.61 -8.09 -7.52
C ASP A 122 -4.80 -6.59 -7.25
N ILE A 123 -5.99 -6.21 -6.80
CA ILE A 123 -6.35 -4.82 -6.50
C ILE A 123 -6.86 -4.76 -5.08
N LYS A 124 -6.11 -4.09 -4.20
CA LYS A 124 -6.41 -4.02 -2.77
C LYS A 124 -6.23 -2.61 -2.20
N PRO A 125 -7.15 -2.15 -1.34
CA PRO A 125 -6.93 -0.96 -0.53
C PRO A 125 -5.87 -1.25 0.54
N VAL A 126 -4.91 -0.35 0.69
CA VAL A 126 -3.85 -0.40 1.71
C VAL A 126 -3.71 0.98 2.33
N GLY A 127 -4.18 1.12 3.57
CA GLY A 127 -4.24 2.42 4.24
C GLY A 127 -5.15 3.38 3.46
N MET A 128 -4.61 4.52 3.05
CA MET A 128 -5.31 5.55 2.28
C MET A 128 -5.10 5.45 0.76
N ARG A 129 -4.48 4.35 0.30
CA ARG A 129 -4.14 4.13 -1.10
C ARG A 129 -4.75 2.84 -1.62
N VAL A 130 -4.76 2.67 -2.93
CA VAL A 130 -5.09 1.40 -3.58
C VAL A 130 -3.87 0.90 -4.33
N ILE A 131 -3.52 -0.37 -4.15
CA ILE A 131 -2.40 -1.00 -4.83
C ILE A 131 -2.95 -1.88 -5.93
N ILE A 132 -2.38 -1.75 -7.13
CA ILE A 132 -2.52 -2.72 -8.21
C ILE A 132 -1.20 -3.47 -8.28
N ASP A 133 -1.22 -4.77 -8.02
CA ASP A 133 -0.03 -5.62 -7.97
C ASP A 133 -0.23 -6.85 -8.88
N GLY A 134 0.84 -7.53 -9.23
CA GLY A 134 0.79 -8.78 -9.99
C GLY A 134 1.49 -8.74 -11.35
N MET A 135 1.38 -9.85 -12.08
CA MET A 135 2.08 -10.07 -13.34
C MET A 135 1.09 -10.20 -14.49
N VAL A 136 1.24 -9.33 -15.47
CA VAL A 136 0.35 -9.22 -16.64
C VAL A 136 0.95 -9.99 -17.81
N LEU A 137 0.13 -10.78 -18.50
CA LEU A 137 0.57 -11.65 -19.60
C LEU A 137 0.41 -11.02 -21.00
N ARG A 138 -0.15 -9.81 -21.08
CA ARG A 138 -0.42 -9.10 -22.34
C ARG A 138 -0.03 -7.64 -22.25
N GLU A 139 0.61 -7.13 -23.29
CA GLU A 139 1.00 -5.72 -23.37
C GLU A 139 -0.22 -4.80 -23.32
N GLU A 140 -1.29 -5.17 -24.02
CA GLU A 140 -2.56 -4.42 -24.09
C GLU A 140 -3.16 -4.17 -22.69
N ASP A 141 -3.11 -5.19 -21.84
CA ASP A 141 -3.60 -5.12 -20.46
C ASP A 141 -2.73 -4.20 -19.61
N MET A 142 -1.40 -4.29 -19.75
CA MET A 142 -0.48 -3.39 -19.06
C MET A 142 -0.72 -1.93 -19.47
N GLN A 143 -0.96 -1.67 -20.76
CA GLN A 143 -1.33 -0.33 -21.25
C GLN A 143 -2.65 0.14 -20.66
N LYS A 144 -3.65 -0.74 -20.57
CA LYS A 144 -4.94 -0.43 -19.97
C LYS A 144 -4.79 -0.04 -18.49
N ILE A 145 -4.01 -0.80 -17.72
CA ILE A 145 -3.71 -0.49 -16.31
C ILE A 145 -3.05 0.90 -16.20
N LEU A 146 -1.99 1.14 -16.98
CA LEU A 146 -1.24 2.40 -16.92
C LEU A 146 -2.07 3.62 -17.32
N LYS A 147 -3.01 3.47 -18.26
CA LYS A 147 -3.94 4.53 -18.64
C LYS A 147 -4.93 4.82 -17.52
N ILE A 148 -5.56 3.78 -16.99
CA ILE A 148 -6.58 3.93 -15.94
C ILE A 148 -5.96 4.49 -14.65
N SER A 149 -4.80 3.99 -14.21
CA SER A 149 -4.18 4.41 -12.95
C SER A 149 -3.83 5.90 -12.91
N LYS A 150 -3.57 6.53 -14.06
CA LYS A 150 -3.28 7.98 -14.14
C LYS A 150 -4.43 8.87 -13.66
N PHE A 151 -5.66 8.39 -13.73
CA PHE A 151 -6.84 9.15 -13.30
C PHE A 151 -7.10 9.08 -11.79
N TYR A 152 -6.36 8.23 -11.07
CA TYR A 152 -6.55 8.01 -9.63
C TYR A 152 -5.22 8.24 -8.88
N PRO A 153 -4.94 9.47 -8.42
CA PRO A 153 -3.67 9.82 -7.77
C PRO A 153 -3.31 8.97 -6.54
N GLN A 154 -4.32 8.41 -5.86
CA GLN A 154 -4.18 7.53 -4.70
C GLN A 154 -3.86 6.07 -5.05
N VAL A 155 -3.73 5.75 -6.34
CA VAL A 155 -3.42 4.40 -6.82
C VAL A 155 -1.92 4.26 -7.05
N ILE A 156 -1.33 3.25 -6.44
CA ILE A 156 0.04 2.83 -6.74
C ILE A 156 -0.06 1.62 -7.67
N ASN A 157 0.43 1.78 -8.90
CA ASN A 157 0.59 0.67 -9.82
C ASN A 157 1.97 0.03 -9.61
N MET A 158 1.96 -1.24 -9.21
CA MET A 158 3.14 -2.10 -9.05
C MET A 158 3.10 -3.29 -10.02
N ALA A 159 2.08 -3.39 -10.87
CA ALA A 159 1.96 -4.49 -11.81
C ALA A 159 3.16 -4.50 -12.80
N THR A 160 3.64 -5.70 -13.11
CA THR A 160 4.76 -5.91 -14.04
C THR A 160 4.32 -6.73 -15.24
N LEU A 161 4.95 -6.51 -16.38
CA LEU A 161 4.75 -7.37 -17.54
C LEU A 161 5.50 -8.69 -17.33
N SER A 162 4.95 -9.79 -17.83
CA SER A 162 5.61 -11.09 -17.78
C SER A 162 6.99 -11.04 -18.45
N PRO A 163 8.04 -11.62 -17.82
CA PRO A 163 9.37 -11.70 -18.41
C PRO A 163 9.37 -12.33 -19.80
N THR A 164 8.54 -13.35 -20.03
CA THR A 164 8.45 -14.03 -21.33
C THR A 164 7.98 -13.09 -22.43
N VAL A 165 6.93 -12.29 -22.16
CA VAL A 165 6.41 -11.32 -23.12
C VAL A 165 7.45 -10.23 -23.38
N LEU A 166 8.14 -9.78 -22.33
CA LEU A 166 9.19 -8.79 -22.45
C LEU A 166 10.36 -9.30 -23.29
N ASP A 167 10.78 -10.54 -23.09
CA ASP A 167 11.85 -11.19 -23.86
C ASP A 167 11.45 -11.36 -25.33
N THR A 168 10.21 -11.74 -25.62
CA THR A 168 9.66 -11.77 -27.00
C THR A 168 9.67 -10.37 -27.63
N ASN A 169 9.24 -9.34 -26.90
CA ASN A 169 9.25 -7.97 -27.41
C ASN A 169 10.68 -7.47 -27.70
N ILE A 170 11.65 -7.84 -26.86
CA ILE A 170 13.07 -7.52 -27.08
C ILE A 170 13.60 -8.21 -28.34
N GLU A 171 13.26 -9.48 -28.54
CA GLU A 171 13.63 -10.22 -29.75
C GLU A 171 13.07 -9.54 -31.01
N LEU A 172 11.78 -9.18 -30.99
CA LEU A 172 11.14 -8.45 -32.08
C LEU A 172 11.82 -7.09 -32.35
N ALA A 173 12.13 -6.33 -31.29
CA ALA A 173 12.84 -5.07 -31.41
C ALA A 173 14.22 -5.23 -32.05
N ASN A 174 14.99 -6.23 -31.62
CA ASN A 174 16.33 -6.50 -32.15
C ASN A 174 16.29 -6.95 -33.62
N ASN A 175 15.28 -7.75 -33.98
CA ASN A 175 15.05 -8.14 -35.37
C ASN A 175 14.75 -6.92 -36.25
N GLU A 176 13.89 -6.01 -35.76
CA GLU A 176 13.55 -4.80 -36.51
C GLU A 176 14.72 -3.81 -36.61
N LEU A 177 15.52 -3.65 -35.55
CA LEU A 177 16.75 -2.86 -35.60
C LEU A 177 17.73 -3.38 -36.65
N LYS A 178 17.91 -4.70 -36.73
CA LYS A 178 18.75 -5.33 -37.76
C LYS A 178 18.20 -5.07 -39.16
N ASN A 179 16.90 -5.22 -39.37
CA ASN A 179 16.24 -4.98 -40.66
C ASN A 179 16.33 -3.51 -41.09
N ALA A 180 16.31 -2.58 -40.12
CA ALA A 180 16.50 -1.16 -40.34
C ALA A 180 17.97 -0.75 -40.62
N GLY A 181 18.89 -1.71 -40.70
CA GLY A 181 20.31 -1.44 -40.95
C GLY A 181 21.09 -0.99 -39.71
N LEU A 182 20.57 -1.26 -38.51
CA LEU A 182 21.16 -0.89 -37.22
C LEU A 182 21.56 -2.13 -36.39
N PRO A 183 22.35 -3.08 -36.93
CA PRO A 183 22.65 -4.35 -36.25
C PRO A 183 23.51 -4.20 -34.98
N SER A 184 24.23 -3.07 -34.84
CA SER A 184 25.05 -2.76 -33.67
C SER A 184 24.21 -2.25 -32.49
N ALA A 185 23.00 -1.73 -32.74
CA ALA A 185 22.06 -1.30 -31.71
C ALA A 185 21.24 -2.52 -31.23
N ARG A 186 21.11 -2.66 -29.90
CA ARG A 186 20.42 -3.78 -29.26
C ARG A 186 19.60 -3.33 -28.06
N ALA A 187 18.38 -3.85 -27.98
CA ALA A 187 17.57 -3.87 -26.76
C ALA A 187 18.00 -5.07 -25.89
N VAL A 188 18.25 -4.83 -24.61
CA VAL A 188 18.65 -5.86 -23.63
C VAL A 188 17.89 -5.65 -22.33
N ARG A 189 17.47 -6.75 -21.69
CA ARG A 189 16.85 -6.71 -20.36
C ARG A 189 17.92 -6.60 -19.27
N VAL A 190 17.74 -5.64 -18.36
CA VAL A 190 18.53 -5.48 -17.14
C VAL A 190 17.57 -5.39 -15.97
N GLY A 191 17.49 -6.47 -15.18
CA GLY A 191 16.48 -6.62 -14.14
C GLY A 191 15.06 -6.62 -14.73
N ASN A 192 14.24 -5.66 -14.31
CA ASN A 192 12.88 -5.45 -14.82
C ASN A 192 12.77 -4.32 -15.87
N ARG A 193 13.90 -3.85 -16.40
CA ARG A 193 13.93 -2.76 -17.39
C ARG A 193 14.57 -3.22 -18.68
N VAL A 194 14.24 -2.53 -19.76
CA VAL A 194 14.92 -2.67 -21.05
C VAL A 194 15.84 -1.48 -21.25
N ILE A 195 17.04 -1.75 -21.74
CA ILE A 195 18.01 -0.75 -22.15
C ILE A 195 18.27 -0.90 -23.64
N LEU A 196 18.41 0.20 -24.35
CA LEU A 196 18.85 0.27 -25.73
C LEU A 196 20.32 0.70 -25.74
N THR A 197 21.21 -0.13 -26.26
CA THR A 197 22.67 0.06 -26.20
C THR A 197 23.37 -0.38 -27.49
N GLY A 198 24.63 0.00 -27.65
CA GLY A 198 25.45 -0.28 -28.83
C GLY A 198 25.87 0.99 -29.54
N ASP A 199 26.47 0.83 -30.72
CA ASP A 199 26.94 1.95 -31.53
C ASP A 199 25.99 2.22 -32.71
N VAL A 200 25.74 3.50 -32.99
CA VAL A 200 24.98 3.96 -34.16
C VAL A 200 25.77 5.05 -34.90
N PRO A 201 25.63 5.16 -36.23
CA PRO A 201 26.50 6.03 -37.03
C PRO A 201 26.25 7.53 -36.82
N ASP A 202 25.02 7.92 -36.49
CA ASP A 202 24.64 9.33 -36.33
C ASP A 202 23.38 9.51 -35.45
N GLU A 203 23.06 10.78 -35.16
CA GLU A 203 21.90 11.16 -34.35
C GLU A 203 20.55 10.78 -34.98
N ASN A 204 20.47 10.66 -36.32
CA ASN A 204 19.23 10.23 -36.97
C ASN A 204 19.02 8.74 -36.76
N ALA A 205 20.07 7.93 -36.90
CA ALA A 205 20.08 6.50 -36.58
C ALA A 205 19.76 6.27 -35.11
N LYS A 206 20.27 7.10 -34.19
CA LYS A 206 19.92 7.06 -32.77
C LYS A 206 18.43 7.29 -32.52
N LYS A 207 17.84 8.31 -33.15
CA LYS A 207 16.39 8.59 -33.05
C LYS A 207 15.57 7.44 -33.62
N GLN A 208 15.96 6.92 -34.78
CA GLN A 208 15.29 5.79 -35.42
C GLN A 208 15.35 4.53 -34.56
N ALA A 209 16.53 4.19 -34.03
CA ALA A 209 16.71 3.06 -33.11
C ALA A 209 15.82 3.20 -31.88
N LYS A 210 15.74 4.41 -31.30
CA LYS A 210 14.87 4.69 -30.16
C LYS A 210 13.39 4.46 -30.50
N VAL A 211 12.91 4.97 -31.63
CA VAL A 211 11.52 4.79 -32.07
C VAL A 211 11.18 3.32 -32.26
N ILE A 212 12.08 2.55 -32.90
CA ILE A 212 11.91 1.11 -33.09
C ILE A 212 11.85 0.41 -31.73
N ALA A 213 12.82 0.66 -30.84
CA ALA A 213 12.86 0.03 -29.53
C ALA A 213 11.61 0.36 -28.69
N ASP A 214 11.17 1.62 -28.69
CA ASP A 214 9.98 2.07 -27.96
C ASP A 214 8.68 1.42 -28.47
N ALA A 215 8.62 1.07 -29.76
CA ALA A 215 7.45 0.42 -30.35
C ALA A 215 7.18 -0.97 -29.75
N PHE A 216 8.21 -1.65 -29.25
CA PHE A 216 8.10 -3.00 -28.70
C PHE A 216 8.34 -3.06 -27.18
N THR A 217 9.22 -2.22 -26.63
CA THR A 217 9.77 -2.44 -25.27
C THR A 217 9.45 -1.34 -24.24
N LYS A 218 8.55 -0.41 -24.59
CA LYS A 218 8.06 0.74 -23.79
C LYS A 218 8.97 1.23 -22.66
N ASP A 219 9.41 2.49 -22.78
CA ASP A 219 10.26 3.18 -21.80
C ASP A 219 11.66 2.53 -21.69
N ALA A 220 12.17 2.00 -22.81
CA ALA A 220 13.55 1.55 -22.90
C ALA A 220 14.50 2.73 -22.62
N LEU A 221 15.45 2.52 -21.71
CA LEU A 221 16.45 3.53 -21.40
C LEU A 221 17.47 3.59 -22.54
N ASN A 222 17.62 4.75 -23.16
CA ASN A 222 18.49 4.93 -24.31
C ASN A 222 19.93 5.25 -23.88
N PHE A 223 20.88 4.40 -24.26
CA PHE A 223 22.32 4.49 -24.02
C PHE A 223 23.16 4.42 -25.32
N LEU A 224 22.53 4.64 -26.47
CA LEU A 224 23.22 4.84 -27.77
C LEU A 224 23.94 6.18 -27.84
#